data_AF-R7QYJ2-F1
#
_entry.id   AF-R7QYJ2-F1
#
_cell.length_a   1.000
_cell.length_b   1.000
_cell.length_c   1.000
_cell.angle_alpha   90.00
_cell.angle_beta   90.00
_cell.angle_gamma   90.00
#
_symmetry.space_group_name_H-M   'P 1'
#
loop_
_entity.id
_entity.type
_entity.pdbx_description
1 polymer ?
#
loop_
_entity_poly.entity_id
_entity_poly.type
_entity_poly.pdbx_seq_one_letter_code
_entity_poly.pdbx_strand_id
1 'polypeptide(L)'
;MHSLDNIGQVELATMSFGQSFQITPVELATTVSSIINGGRRVTPHFGVKVQTPDGENVEILQYDQVDGIVSEETSKTMRTLLEKVVSEGSGKNAKIEGYAIGGKTATSQTLPRSAHKYISSFLGFAPAEEPTVLCLVIINDPQGVYYGGTIAAPVCKEVFENILPYLEIEKTESLAQ
;
A
#
# COMPACT_ATOMS: atom_id res chain seq x y z
N MET A 1 -15.34 -11.08 7.25
CA MET A 1 -16.01 -10.39 6.13
C MET A 1 -17.51 -10.60 6.27
N HIS A 2 -18.37 -9.65 5.88
CA HIS A 2 -19.83 -9.85 5.93
C HIS A 2 -20.24 -11.07 5.08
N SER A 3 -21.26 -11.82 5.52
CA SER A 3 -21.94 -12.76 4.61
C SER A 3 -22.54 -11.97 3.45
N LEU A 4 -22.45 -12.48 2.22
CA LEU A 4 -23.03 -11.83 1.04
C LEU A 4 -24.53 -11.54 1.23
N ASP A 5 -25.24 -12.44 1.88
CA ASP A 5 -26.69 -12.31 2.17
C ASP A 5 -27.02 -11.16 3.12
N ASN A 6 -26.01 -10.65 3.84
CA ASN A 6 -26.15 -9.55 4.81
C ASN A 6 -25.67 -8.20 4.27
N ILE A 7 -25.31 -8.11 2.98
CA ILE A 7 -24.89 -6.84 2.36
C ILE A 7 -26.13 -6.09 1.89
N GLY A 8 -26.64 -5.20 2.75
CA GLY A 8 -27.70 -4.26 2.39
C GLY A 8 -27.17 -3.03 1.64
N GLN A 9 -28.04 -2.06 1.36
CA GLN A 9 -27.64 -0.83 0.67
C GLN A 9 -26.62 0.01 1.46
N VAL A 10 -26.72 0.00 2.80
CA VAL A 10 -25.81 0.76 3.68
C VAL A 10 -24.43 0.11 3.71
N GLU A 11 -24.36 -1.21 3.84
CA GLU A 11 -23.12 -1.97 3.79
C GLU A 11 -22.44 -1.78 2.44
N LEU A 12 -23.19 -1.92 1.33
CA LEU A 12 -22.65 -1.73 -0.01
C LEU A 12 -22.05 -0.33 -0.21
N ALA A 13 -22.74 0.72 0.25
CA ALA A 13 -22.24 2.07 0.19
C ALA A 13 -20.98 2.26 1.06
N THR A 14 -21.02 1.78 2.31
CA THR A 14 -19.95 1.99 3.29
C THR A 14 -18.68 1.19 2.99
N MET A 15 -18.81 -0.01 2.44
CA MET A 15 -17.67 -0.83 2.01
C MET A 15 -16.85 -0.16 0.90
N SER A 16 -17.49 0.59 0.00
CA SER A 16 -16.81 1.27 -1.12
C SER A 16 -15.74 2.28 -0.68
N PHE A 17 -15.87 2.83 0.53
CA PHE A 17 -14.90 3.76 1.13
C PHE A 17 -14.22 3.21 2.39
N GLY A 18 -14.21 1.88 2.55
CA GLY A 18 -13.39 1.21 3.57
C GLY A 18 -14.02 1.16 4.96
N GLN A 19 -15.34 1.28 5.07
CA GLN A 19 -16.08 1.10 6.34
C GLN A 19 -16.84 -0.22 6.36
N SER A 20 -17.23 -0.64 7.57
CA SER A 20 -18.07 -1.82 7.83
C SER A 20 -17.38 -3.18 7.69
N PHE A 21 -16.18 -3.30 7.10
CA PHE A 21 -15.42 -4.55 7.09
C PHE A 21 -14.05 -4.42 7.75
N GLN A 22 -13.44 -5.58 8.05
CA GLN A 22 -12.08 -5.70 8.57
C GLN A 22 -11.24 -6.48 7.56
N ILE A 23 -9.98 -6.09 7.44
CA ILE A 23 -8.97 -6.71 6.59
C ILE A 23 -7.64 -6.70 7.33
N THR A 24 -6.84 -7.75 7.18
CA THR A 24 -5.50 -7.76 7.74
C THR A 24 -4.55 -6.86 6.93
N PRO A 25 -3.47 -6.34 7.53
CA PRO A 25 -2.50 -5.52 6.81
C PRO A 25 -1.91 -6.24 5.58
N VAL A 26 -1.64 -7.54 5.68
CA VAL A 26 -1.08 -8.34 4.59
C VAL A 26 -2.11 -8.53 3.47
N GLU A 27 -3.38 -8.80 3.77
CA GLU A 27 -4.42 -8.87 2.74
C GLU A 27 -4.62 -7.53 2.04
N LEU A 28 -4.56 -6.41 2.77
CA LEU A 28 -4.65 -5.08 2.20
C LEU A 28 -3.47 -4.81 1.26
N ALA A 29 -2.24 -5.08 1.73
CA ALA A 29 -1.03 -4.92 0.93
C ALA A 29 -1.08 -5.75 -0.36
N THR A 30 -1.47 -7.02 -0.25
CA THR A 30 -1.60 -7.95 -1.39
C THR A 30 -2.68 -7.50 -2.38
N THR A 31 -3.79 -6.99 -1.87
CA THR A 31 -4.90 -6.53 -2.71
C THR A 31 -4.50 -5.28 -3.46
N VAL A 32 -3.90 -4.29 -2.79
CA VAL A 32 -3.48 -3.06 -3.46
C VAL A 32 -2.31 -3.31 -4.40
N SER A 33 -1.34 -4.18 -4.03
CA SER A 33 -0.25 -4.54 -4.95
C SER A 33 -0.80 -5.11 -6.25
N SER A 34 -1.83 -5.97 -6.20
CA SER A 34 -2.47 -6.53 -7.41
C SER A 34 -3.13 -5.47 -8.28
N ILE A 35 -3.59 -4.36 -7.71
CA ILE A 35 -4.21 -3.25 -8.45
C ILE A 35 -3.14 -2.43 -9.19
N ILE A 36 -1.93 -2.30 -8.64
CA ILE A 36 -0.88 -1.43 -9.19
C ILE A 36 0.21 -2.18 -9.99
N ASN A 37 0.25 -3.51 -9.97
CA ASN A 37 1.31 -4.31 -10.60
C ASN A 37 0.91 -5.03 -11.91
N GLY A 38 -0.13 -4.53 -12.59
CA GLY A 38 -0.67 -5.11 -13.82
C GLY A 38 -1.79 -6.14 -13.60
N GLY A 39 -2.41 -6.20 -12.41
CA GLY A 39 -3.51 -7.12 -12.15
C GLY A 39 -3.09 -8.48 -11.58
N ARG A 40 -1.87 -8.59 -11.04
CA ARG A 40 -1.27 -9.86 -10.61
C ARG A 40 -1.29 -9.98 -9.09
N ARG A 41 -2.12 -10.87 -8.56
CA ARG A 41 -2.17 -11.16 -7.12
C ARG A 41 -1.09 -12.18 -6.78
N VAL A 42 -0.09 -11.73 -6.03
CA VAL A 42 0.98 -12.59 -5.51
C VAL A 42 0.54 -13.29 -4.23
N THR A 43 1.12 -14.44 -3.94
CA THR A 43 1.07 -15.04 -2.61
C THR A 43 2.18 -14.42 -1.76
N PRO A 44 1.89 -13.69 -0.67
CA PRO A 44 2.92 -13.13 0.20
C PRO A 44 3.73 -14.26 0.87
N HIS A 45 5.05 -14.17 0.81
CA HIS A 45 5.94 -15.20 1.33
C HIS A 45 7.25 -14.61 1.86
N PHE A 46 7.87 -15.30 2.83
CA PHE A 46 9.20 -14.98 3.35
C PHE A 46 10.25 -16.00 2.91
N GLY A 47 9.85 -17.27 2.75
CA GLY A 47 10.76 -18.32 2.35
C GLY A 47 11.14 -18.17 0.88
N VAL A 48 12.43 -18.03 0.60
CA VAL A 48 12.94 -17.91 -0.79
C VAL A 48 13.57 -19.22 -1.26
N LYS A 49 14.34 -19.87 -0.38
CA LYS A 49 15.06 -21.11 -0.69
C LYS A 49 15.42 -21.87 0.59
N VAL A 50 15.62 -23.17 0.44
CA VAL A 50 16.19 -24.05 1.47
C VAL A 50 17.65 -24.29 1.15
N GLN A 51 18.53 -24.16 2.13
CA GLN A 51 19.97 -24.37 1.97
C GLN A 51 20.50 -25.42 2.95
N THR A 52 21.53 -26.14 2.54
CA THR A 52 22.34 -26.97 3.43
C THR A 52 23.13 -26.09 4.41
N PRO A 53 23.70 -26.64 5.50
CA PRO A 53 24.59 -25.89 6.39
C PRO A 53 25.79 -25.26 5.66
N ASP A 54 26.25 -25.88 4.57
CA ASP A 54 27.36 -25.41 3.75
C ASP A 54 26.96 -24.32 2.73
N GLY A 55 25.67 -23.94 2.70
CA GLY A 55 25.14 -22.88 1.84
C GLY A 55 24.69 -23.34 0.45
N GLU A 56 24.72 -24.64 0.15
CA GLU A 56 24.22 -25.17 -1.12
C GLU A 56 22.70 -25.10 -1.18
N ASN A 57 22.14 -24.63 -2.28
CA ASN A 57 20.69 -24.56 -2.46
C ASN A 57 20.11 -25.97 -2.65
N VAL A 58 19.24 -26.39 -1.73
CA VAL A 58 18.48 -27.64 -1.81
C VAL A 58 17.24 -27.44 -2.67
N GLU A 59 16.55 -26.31 -2.48
CA GLU A 59 15.28 -26.01 -3.14
C GLU A 59 15.10 -24.49 -3.26
N ILE A 60 14.57 -24.02 -4.39
CA ILE A 60 14.08 -22.66 -4.56
C ILE A 60 12.55 -22.72 -4.45
N LEU A 61 11.99 -22.01 -3.47
CA LEU A 61 10.56 -22.06 -3.18
C LEU A 61 9.80 -21.26 -4.25
N GLN A 62 8.72 -21.85 -4.75
CA GLN A 62 7.83 -21.24 -5.74
C GLN A 62 6.44 -21.05 -5.15
N TYR A 63 5.77 -19.97 -5.56
CA TYR A 63 4.46 -19.60 -5.05
C TYR A 63 3.54 -19.18 -6.19
N ASP A 64 2.28 -19.57 -6.08
CA ASP A 64 1.27 -19.27 -7.09
C ASP A 64 0.98 -17.77 -7.18
N GLN A 65 0.58 -17.35 -8.37
CA GLN A 65 0.10 -16.01 -8.69
C GLN A 65 -1.22 -16.12 -9.45
N VAL A 66 -2.12 -15.17 -9.22
CA VAL A 66 -3.41 -15.08 -9.93
C VAL A 66 -3.41 -13.81 -10.77
N ASP A 67 -3.47 -13.96 -12.07
CA ASP A 67 -3.58 -12.85 -13.01
C ASP A 67 -5.04 -12.41 -13.20
N GLY A 68 -5.23 -11.22 -13.78
CA GLY A 68 -6.55 -10.75 -14.20
C GLY A 68 -7.43 -10.21 -13.06
N ILE A 69 -6.85 -9.82 -11.92
CA ILE A 69 -7.61 -9.10 -10.87
C ILE A 69 -8.18 -7.79 -11.42
N VAL A 70 -7.37 -7.09 -12.23
CA VAL A 70 -7.76 -5.95 -13.04
C VAL A 70 -7.02 -6.03 -14.38
N SER A 71 -7.48 -5.29 -15.40
CA SER A 71 -6.72 -5.16 -16.64
C SER A 71 -5.45 -4.34 -16.42
N GLU A 72 -4.44 -4.53 -17.27
CA GLU A 72 -3.22 -3.72 -17.20
C GLU A 72 -3.50 -2.23 -17.43
N GLU A 73 -4.45 -1.90 -18.30
CA GLU A 73 -4.91 -0.52 -18.52
C GLU A 73 -5.53 0.09 -17.25
N THR A 74 -6.36 -0.68 -16.54
CA THR A 74 -6.93 -0.27 -15.24
C THR A 74 -5.80 -0.07 -14.23
N SER A 75 -4.83 -0.99 -14.20
CA SER A 75 -3.69 -0.90 -13.31
C SER A 75 -2.86 0.37 -13.54
N LYS A 76 -2.55 0.68 -14.81
CA LYS A 76 -1.87 1.93 -15.22
C LYS A 76 -2.66 3.16 -14.79
N THR A 77 -3.97 3.17 -15.06
CA THR A 77 -4.86 4.27 -14.66
C THR A 77 -4.83 4.48 -13.14
N MET A 78 -4.90 3.40 -12.37
CA MET A 78 -4.84 3.45 -10.92
C MET A 78 -3.50 4.00 -10.41
N ARG A 79 -2.38 3.63 -11.03
CA ARG A 79 -1.06 4.17 -10.69
C ARG A 79 -1.01 5.68 -10.85
N THR A 80 -1.44 6.20 -12.00
CA THR A 80 -1.50 7.65 -12.26
C THR A 80 -2.41 8.38 -11.26
N LEU A 81 -3.58 7.82 -10.95
CA LEU A 81 -4.50 8.43 -9.97
C LEU A 81 -3.90 8.47 -8.57
N LEU A 82 -3.22 7.40 -8.14
CA LEU A 82 -2.61 7.30 -6.83
C LEU A 82 -1.31 8.13 -6.71
N GLU A 83 -0.59 8.32 -7.81
CA GLU A 83 0.51 9.30 -7.89
C GLU A 83 0.00 10.72 -7.62
N LYS A 84 -1.11 11.11 -8.25
CA LYS A 84 -1.74 12.43 -8.04
C LYS A 84 -2.16 12.68 -6.58
N VAL A 85 -2.51 11.64 -5.84
CA VAL A 85 -2.80 11.79 -4.40
C VAL A 85 -1.58 12.29 -3.63
N VAL A 86 -0.38 11.91 -4.05
CA VAL A 86 0.88 12.32 -3.41
C VAL A 86 1.42 13.61 -4.02
N SER A 87 1.38 13.79 -5.34
CA SER A 87 1.91 15.01 -5.97
C SER A 87 1.03 16.25 -5.72
N GLU A 88 -0.29 16.08 -5.67
CA GLU A 88 -1.25 17.19 -5.63
C GLU A 88 -2.24 17.10 -4.46
N GLY A 89 -2.38 15.94 -3.82
CA GLY A 89 -3.49 15.62 -2.94
C GLY A 89 -3.17 15.48 -1.45
N SER A 90 -4.03 14.73 -0.77
CA SER A 90 -3.97 14.48 0.69
C SER A 90 -2.72 13.71 1.14
N GLY A 91 -2.00 13.07 0.21
CA GLY A 91 -0.80 12.28 0.48
C GLY A 91 0.51 13.07 0.36
N LYS A 92 0.46 14.39 0.14
CA LYS A 92 1.65 15.22 -0.15
C LYS A 92 2.82 15.11 0.81
N ASN A 93 2.57 14.75 2.06
CA ASN A 93 3.65 14.57 3.04
C ASN A 93 4.47 13.29 2.82
N ALA A 94 4.04 12.41 1.90
CA ALA A 94 4.83 11.28 1.42
C ALA A 94 5.76 11.65 0.24
N LYS A 95 5.67 12.87 -0.32
CA LYS A 95 6.45 13.28 -1.49
C LYS A 95 7.95 13.34 -1.13
N ILE A 96 8.78 12.76 -2.00
CA ILE A 96 10.22 12.90 -2.00
C ILE A 96 10.63 13.50 -3.35
N GLU A 97 11.44 14.56 -3.32
CA GLU A 97 11.87 15.22 -4.54
C GLU A 97 12.74 14.28 -5.40
N GLY A 98 12.39 14.20 -6.68
CA GLY A 98 13.01 13.31 -7.65
C GLY A 98 12.49 11.87 -7.64
N TYR A 99 11.55 11.48 -6.78
CA TYR A 99 10.93 10.15 -6.86
C TYR A 99 9.45 10.24 -7.22
N ALA A 100 9.03 9.46 -8.21
CA ALA A 100 7.62 9.25 -8.52
C ALA A 100 7.02 8.29 -7.48
N ILE A 101 6.12 8.79 -6.62
CA ILE A 101 5.52 8.04 -5.51
C ILE A 101 4.01 8.08 -5.66
N GLY A 102 3.38 6.90 -5.66
CA GLY A 102 1.94 6.77 -5.55
C GLY A 102 1.52 6.41 -4.14
N GLY A 103 0.29 6.74 -3.75
CA GLY A 103 -0.22 6.32 -2.46
C GLY A 103 -1.64 6.75 -2.14
N LYS A 104 -2.13 6.31 -0.98
CA LYS A 104 -3.45 6.67 -0.47
C LYS A 104 -3.44 6.80 1.05
N THR A 105 -4.08 7.87 1.50
CA THR A 105 -4.45 8.08 2.91
C THR A 105 -5.65 7.22 3.29
N ALA A 106 -5.59 6.54 4.42
CA ALA A 106 -6.72 5.83 5.00
C ALA A 106 -6.85 6.18 6.49
N THR A 107 -8.04 6.59 6.90
CA THR A 107 -8.34 6.93 8.29
C THR A 107 -9.63 6.22 8.66
N SER A 108 -9.57 5.34 9.65
CA SER A 108 -10.71 4.53 10.07
C SER A 108 -11.03 4.81 11.53
N GLN A 109 -12.32 4.88 11.86
CA GLN A 109 -12.78 4.97 13.24
C GLN A 109 -13.00 3.57 13.80
N THR A 110 -12.50 3.31 15.00
CA THR A 110 -12.69 2.03 15.69
C THR A 110 -14.02 2.00 16.45
N LEU A 111 -14.47 0.80 16.83
CA LEU A 111 -15.63 0.61 17.69
C LEU A 111 -15.20 0.51 19.17
N PRO A 112 -16.01 1.03 20.13
CA PRO A 112 -17.20 1.85 19.90
C PRO A 112 -16.82 3.26 19.41
N ARG A 113 -17.58 3.82 18.47
CA ARG A 113 -17.29 5.15 17.88
C ARG A 113 -17.23 6.28 18.90
N SER A 114 -17.96 6.14 20.02
CA SER A 114 -17.94 7.06 21.16
C SER A 114 -16.59 7.17 21.86
N ALA A 115 -15.69 6.20 21.68
CA ALA A 115 -14.35 6.26 22.24
C ALA A 115 -13.42 7.22 21.47
N HIS A 116 -13.85 7.74 20.30
CA HIS A 116 -13.05 8.64 19.46
C HIS A 116 -11.65 8.11 19.12
N LYS A 117 -11.53 6.78 19.00
CA LYS A 117 -10.28 6.09 18.66
C LYS A 117 -10.20 5.83 17.16
N TYR A 118 -9.03 6.12 16.59
CA TYR A 118 -8.79 6.03 15.16
C TYR A 118 -7.63 5.09 14.82
N ILE A 119 -7.66 4.58 13.60
CA ILE A 119 -6.51 3.98 12.94
C ILE A 119 -6.12 4.94 11.82
N SER A 120 -4.89 5.44 11.89
CA SER A 120 -4.32 6.31 10.89
C SER A 120 -3.38 5.49 10.01
N SER A 121 -3.57 5.55 8.70
CA SER A 121 -2.78 4.72 7.80
C SER A 121 -2.45 5.43 6.49
N PHE A 122 -1.33 5.01 5.93
CA PHE A 122 -0.88 5.42 4.61
C PHE A 122 -0.34 4.21 3.88
N LEU A 123 -0.79 4.04 2.65
CA LEU A 123 -0.22 3.08 1.72
C LEU A 123 0.53 3.87 0.66
N GLY A 124 1.81 3.59 0.47
CA GLY A 124 2.64 4.17 -0.57
C GLY A 124 3.28 3.10 -1.44
N PHE A 125 3.62 3.44 -2.68
CA PHE A 125 4.42 2.61 -3.57
C PHE A 125 5.33 3.46 -4.44
N ALA A 126 6.45 2.87 -4.85
CA ALA A 126 7.42 3.53 -5.70
C ALA A 126 8.24 2.49 -6.52
N PRO A 127 8.76 2.88 -7.70
CA PRO A 127 8.33 4.04 -8.50
C PRO A 127 6.84 3.99 -8.88
N ALA A 128 6.24 5.15 -9.16
CA ALA A 128 4.82 5.21 -9.50
C ALA A 128 4.50 4.55 -10.86
N GLU A 129 5.42 4.59 -11.83
CA GLU A 129 5.22 4.02 -13.16
C GLU A 129 5.41 2.49 -13.17
N GLU A 130 6.45 2.00 -12.49
CA GLU A 130 6.78 0.58 -12.36
C GLU A 130 7.00 0.23 -10.88
N PRO A 131 5.94 -0.08 -10.12
CA PRO A 131 6.05 -0.27 -8.68
C PRO A 131 6.90 -1.48 -8.30
N THR A 132 8.00 -1.21 -7.58
CA THR A 132 8.93 -2.24 -7.09
C THR A 132 8.76 -2.46 -5.58
N VAL A 133 8.37 -1.42 -4.84
CA VAL A 133 8.14 -1.48 -3.40
C VAL A 133 6.77 -0.94 -3.02
N LEU A 134 6.19 -1.53 -1.98
CA LEU A 134 4.96 -1.10 -1.32
C LEU A 134 5.27 -0.89 0.17
N CYS A 135 4.84 0.24 0.72
CA CYS A 135 4.91 0.55 2.13
C CYS A 135 3.50 0.73 2.68
N LEU A 136 3.18 0.04 3.78
CA LEU A 136 1.92 0.20 4.50
C LEU A 136 2.25 0.60 5.94
N VAL A 137 1.93 1.84 6.30
CA VAL A 137 2.06 2.36 7.66
C VAL A 137 0.69 2.37 8.31
N ILE A 138 0.60 1.79 9.51
CA ILE A 138 -0.61 1.76 10.34
C ILE A 138 -0.25 2.23 11.74
N ILE A 139 -0.91 3.28 12.21
CA ILE A 139 -0.75 3.84 13.54
C ILE A 139 -2.08 3.67 14.28
N ASN A 140 -2.06 2.87 15.33
CA ASN A 140 -3.23 2.58 16.16
C ASN A 140 -3.39 3.64 17.25
N ASP A 141 -4.60 4.18 17.39
CA ASP A 141 -5.00 5.12 18.43
C ASP A 141 -4.02 6.30 18.60
N PRO A 142 -3.69 7.03 17.51
CA PRO A 142 -2.78 8.17 17.59
C PRO A 142 -3.36 9.25 18.51
N GLN A 143 -2.51 9.82 19.35
CA GLN A 143 -2.90 10.90 20.25
C GLN A 143 -2.74 12.25 19.55
N GLY A 144 -3.78 13.09 19.59
CA GLY A 144 -3.79 14.38 18.90
C GLY A 144 -4.21 14.27 17.43
N VAL A 145 -3.30 14.59 16.50
CA VAL A 145 -3.59 14.57 15.06
C VAL A 145 -3.66 13.12 14.56
N TYR A 146 -4.74 12.76 13.86
CA TYR A 146 -5.02 11.37 13.47
C TYR A 146 -5.12 11.14 11.96
N TYR A 147 -5.04 12.17 11.13
CA TYR A 147 -5.15 12.01 9.67
C TYR A 147 -3.95 11.26 9.09
N GLY A 148 -4.22 10.21 8.29
CA GLY A 148 -3.19 9.38 7.65
C GLY A 148 -2.17 10.17 6.84
N GLY A 149 -2.63 11.19 6.12
CA GLY A 149 -1.76 12.10 5.36
C GLY A 149 -0.85 12.96 6.22
N THR A 150 -1.17 13.16 7.50
CA THR A 150 -0.38 14.03 8.40
C THR A 150 0.62 13.25 9.23
N ILE A 151 0.28 12.03 9.68
CA ILE A 151 1.16 11.27 10.58
C ILE A 151 1.71 9.97 9.99
N ALA A 152 0.97 9.27 9.13
CA ALA A 152 1.43 8.00 8.55
C ALA A 152 2.23 8.23 7.25
N ALA A 153 1.85 9.22 6.45
CA ALA A 153 2.56 9.58 5.21
C ALA A 153 4.02 10.00 5.43
N PRO A 154 4.38 10.82 6.44
CA PRO A 154 5.80 11.13 6.72
C PRO A 154 6.63 9.90 7.09
N VAL A 155 6.06 8.95 7.83
CA VAL A 155 6.77 7.69 8.17
C VAL A 155 7.05 6.89 6.90
N CYS A 156 6.07 6.81 5.99
CA CYS A 156 6.27 6.16 4.69
C CYS A 156 7.36 6.85 3.86
N LYS A 157 7.42 8.18 3.91
CA LYS A 157 8.49 8.97 3.29
C LYS A 157 9.86 8.60 3.86
N GLU A 158 10.02 8.59 5.19
CA GLU A 158 11.29 8.25 5.82
C GLU A 158 11.76 6.83 5.43
N VAL A 159 10.83 5.87 5.35
CA VAL A 159 11.14 4.52 4.85
C VAL A 159 11.64 4.58 3.39
N PHE A 160 10.93 5.28 2.50
CA PHE A 160 11.32 5.41 1.10
C PHE A 160 12.64 6.16 0.89
N GLU A 161 12.94 7.18 1.69
CA GLU A 161 14.23 7.89 1.63
C GLU A 161 15.41 6.95 1.91
N ASN A 162 15.20 5.89 2.70
CA ASN A 162 16.23 4.89 2.99
C ASN A 162 16.25 3.75 1.96
N ILE A 163 15.08 3.19 1.59
CA ILE A 163 15.05 1.97 0.79
C ILE A 163 15.21 2.23 -0.72
N LEU A 164 14.75 3.36 -1.25
CA LEU A 164 14.83 3.61 -2.69
C LEU A 164 16.30 3.73 -3.16
N PRO A 165 17.18 4.48 -2.47
CA PRO A 165 18.61 4.46 -2.80
C PRO A 165 19.25 3.09 -2.62
N TYR A 166 18.87 2.35 -1.57
CA TYR A 166 19.38 1.00 -1.32
C TYR A 166 19.03 0.00 -2.43
N LEU A 167 17.85 0.17 -3.04
CA LEU A 167 17.38 -0.63 -4.17
C LEU A 167 17.87 -0.09 -5.53
N GLU A 168 18.77 0.89 -5.53
CA GLU A 168 19.30 1.52 -6.75
C GLU A 168 18.19 2.10 -7.66
N ILE A 169 17.06 2.49 -7.07
CA ILE A 169 15.98 3.15 -7.79
C ILE A 169 16.43 4.58 -8.07
N GLU A 170 16.57 4.93 -9.34
CA GLU A 170 17.00 6.25 -9.76
C GLU A 170 15.91 7.31 -9.55
N LYS A 171 16.35 8.55 -9.36
CA LYS A 171 15.46 9.70 -9.36
C LYS A 171 14.99 9.99 -10.78
N THR A 172 13.69 10.15 -10.96
CA THR A 172 13.02 10.44 -12.25
C THR A 172 13.19 11.88 -12.72
N GLU A 173 13.68 12.79 -11.87
CA GLU A 173 14.09 14.14 -12.26
C GLU A 173 15.56 14.37 -11.91
N SER A 174 16.35 14.85 -12.87
CA SER A 174 17.65 15.46 -12.59
C SER A 174 17.42 16.62 -11.64
N LEU A 175 18.19 16.70 -10.55
CA LEU A 175 18.31 17.92 -9.76
C LEU A 175 18.63 19.07 -10.73
N ALA A 176 17.63 19.89 -11.08
CA ALA A 176 17.89 21.09 -11.86
C ALA A 176 18.86 21.95 -11.03
N GLN A 177 20.00 22.27 -11.66
CA GLN A 177 21.08 23.07 -11.10
C GLN A 177 20.62 24.44 -10.60
#